data_AF-A0A1D2QQ12-F1
#
_entry.id   AF-A0A1D2QQ12-F1
#
_cell.length_a   1.000
_cell.length_b   1.000
_cell.length_c   1.000
_cell.angle_alpha   90.00
_cell.angle_beta   90.00
_cell.angle_gamma   90.00
#
_symmetry.space_group_name_H-M   'P 1'
#
loop_
_entity.id
_entity.type
_entity.pdbx_description
1 polymer ?
#
loop_
_entity_poly.entity_id
_entity_poly.type
_entity_poly.pdbx_seq_one_letter_code
_entity_poly.pdbx_strand_id
1 'polypeptide(L)'
;MTDKITLKTKDICDALDIGRHQLRAWTDGLEPYCLRETRERSACRYDSADLLYFAVIKHIVDNCGLTLPFVAKFSQQLYLCIREPNSLTSSPFLFITNKGNSCKRLNLDKVTQEGTIIDLQPANILVYQFLGLSSQQGQLPLGLREVN
;
A
#
# COMPACT_ATOMS: atom_id res chain seq x y z
N MET A 1 1.05 6.55 23.91
CA MET A 1 1.91 5.57 23.21
C MET A 1 0.97 4.61 22.50
N THR A 2 0.68 4.84 21.22
CA THR A 2 -0.22 3.98 20.45
C THR A 2 0.57 2.75 20.03
N ASP A 3 0.12 1.56 20.43
CA ASP A 3 0.79 0.30 20.06
C ASP A 3 0.88 0.19 18.54
N LYS A 4 2.10 0.28 18.02
CA LYS A 4 2.36 0.18 16.58
C LYS A 4 2.20 -1.29 16.20
N ILE A 5 1.08 -1.62 15.55
CA ILE A 5 0.79 -2.99 15.08
C ILE A 5 2.02 -3.50 14.34
N THR A 6 2.54 -4.64 14.80
CA THR A 6 3.75 -5.26 14.25
C THR A 6 3.35 -6.60 13.66
N LEU A 7 3.41 -6.69 12.34
CA LEU A 7 3.07 -7.84 11.54
C LEU A 7 4.34 -8.59 11.10
N LYS A 8 4.22 -9.89 10.90
CA LYS A 8 5.24 -10.78 10.36
C LYS A 8 4.87 -11.19 8.93
N THR A 9 5.81 -11.81 8.21
CA THR A 9 5.56 -12.38 6.88
C THR A 9 4.32 -13.27 6.81
N LYS A 10 4.08 -14.10 7.84
CA LYS A 10 2.88 -14.94 7.91
C LYS A 10 1.62 -14.09 7.89
N ASP A 11 1.56 -13.05 8.71
CA ASP A 11 0.40 -12.17 8.81
C ASP A 11 0.11 -11.47 7.47
N ILE A 12 1.16 -11.03 6.74
CA ILE A 12 1.00 -10.48 5.39
C ILE A 12 0.45 -11.53 4.41
N CYS A 13 1.00 -12.75 4.44
CA CYS A 13 0.54 -13.83 3.56
C CYS A 13 -0.91 -14.21 3.83
N ASP A 14 -1.26 -14.35 5.11
CA ASP A 14 -2.60 -14.72 5.57
C ASP A 14 -3.61 -13.60 5.23
N ALA A 15 -3.25 -12.33 5.45
CA ALA A 15 -4.11 -11.19 5.14
C ALA A 15 -4.43 -11.09 3.65
N LEU A 16 -3.43 -11.33 2.79
CA LEU A 16 -3.54 -11.14 1.35
C LEU A 16 -3.93 -12.42 0.60
N ASP A 17 -4.04 -13.56 1.29
CA ASP A 17 -4.23 -14.88 0.69
C ASP A 17 -3.18 -15.18 -0.41
N ILE A 18 -1.89 -14.98 -0.06
CA ILE A 18 -0.77 -15.22 -0.98
C ILE A 18 0.26 -16.19 -0.40
N GLY A 19 0.99 -16.85 -1.29
CA GLY A 19 2.13 -17.69 -0.90
C GLY A 19 3.37 -16.86 -0.53
N ARG A 20 4.21 -17.39 0.35
CA ARG A 20 5.50 -16.78 0.73
C ARG A 20 6.43 -16.49 -0.46
N HIS A 21 6.34 -17.29 -1.51
CA HIS A 21 7.11 -17.10 -2.74
C HIS A 21 6.68 -15.83 -3.50
N GLN A 22 5.38 -15.51 -3.50
CA GLN A 22 4.83 -14.34 -4.15
C GLN A 22 5.24 -13.07 -3.39
N LEU A 23 5.12 -13.08 -2.06
CA LEU A 23 5.62 -11.98 -1.24
C LEU A 23 7.13 -11.76 -1.46
N ARG A 24 7.91 -12.83 -1.54
CA ARG A 24 9.35 -12.73 -1.82
C ARG A 24 9.62 -12.10 -3.18
N ALA A 25 8.90 -12.50 -4.23
CA ALA A 25 9.04 -11.89 -5.54
C ALA A 25 8.73 -10.39 -5.54
N TRP A 26 7.78 -9.95 -4.69
CA TRP A 26 7.50 -8.52 -4.50
C TRP A 26 8.62 -7.82 -3.76
N THR A 27 9.10 -8.37 -2.64
CA THR A 27 10.19 -7.74 -1.88
C THR A 27 11.51 -7.73 -2.64
N ASP A 28 11.77 -8.72 -3.50
CA ASP A 28 12.99 -8.77 -4.31
C ASP A 28 12.97 -7.74 -5.47
N GLY A 29 11.79 -7.28 -5.90
CA GLY A 29 11.62 -6.41 -7.07
C GLY A 29 11.03 -5.01 -6.81
N LEU A 30 10.42 -4.77 -5.65
CA LEU A 30 9.66 -3.55 -5.33
C LEU A 30 10.23 -2.86 -4.10
N GLU A 31 11.41 -2.25 -4.23
CA GLU A 31 11.92 -1.37 -3.19
C GLU A 31 11.24 0.02 -3.26
N PRO A 32 10.97 0.67 -2.11
CA PRO A 32 10.98 0.16 -0.73
C PRO A 32 9.66 -0.54 -0.38
N TYR A 33 9.76 -1.63 0.38
CA TYR A 33 8.61 -2.42 0.85
C TYR A 33 8.50 -2.49 2.39
N CYS A 34 9.45 -1.86 3.11
CA CYS A 34 9.40 -1.66 4.56
C CYS A 34 10.31 -0.49 4.97
N LEU A 35 9.95 0.26 6.02
CA LEU A 35 10.78 1.35 6.57
C LEU A 35 11.84 0.86 7.58
N ARG A 36 11.71 -0.36 8.11
CA ARG A 36 12.63 -0.85 9.14
C ARG A 36 13.88 -1.45 8.51
N GLU A 37 15.04 -0.96 8.91
CA GLU A 37 16.32 -1.63 8.63
C GLU A 37 16.26 -3.06 9.16
N THR A 38 16.28 -4.01 8.24
CA THR A 38 16.33 -5.42 8.62
C THR A 38 17.78 -5.73 8.93
N ARG A 39 18.13 -5.84 10.22
CA ARG A 39 19.47 -6.32 10.62
C ARG A 39 19.68 -7.73 10.06
N GLU A 40 20.89 -8.05 9.60
CA GLU A 40 21.23 -9.41 9.19
C GLU A 40 20.74 -10.41 10.24
N ARG A 41 19.98 -11.42 9.79
CA ARG A 41 19.35 -12.50 10.59
C ARG A 41 18.09 -12.15 11.38
N SER A 42 17.54 -10.94 11.27
CA SER A 42 16.24 -10.62 11.86
C SER A 42 15.10 -10.87 10.88
N ALA A 43 13.99 -11.46 11.36
CA ALA A 43 12.78 -11.57 10.56
C ALA A 43 12.23 -10.16 10.26
N CYS A 44 11.88 -9.91 8.99
CA CYS A 44 11.26 -8.65 8.58
C CYS A 44 9.95 -8.42 9.35
N ARG A 45 9.76 -7.18 9.82
CA ARG A 45 8.58 -6.76 10.58
C ARG A 45 7.90 -5.63 9.84
N TYR A 46 6.61 -5.79 9.62
CA TYR A 46 5.77 -4.89 8.85
C TYR A 46 4.83 -4.12 9.78
N ASP A 47 4.40 -2.93 9.38
CA ASP A 47 3.27 -2.22 9.99
C ASP A 47 2.01 -2.30 9.11
N SER A 48 0.92 -1.66 9.56
CA SER A 48 -0.34 -1.63 8.82
C SER A 48 -0.22 -0.93 7.45
N ALA A 49 0.68 0.04 7.31
CA ALA A 49 0.90 0.73 6.05
C ALA A 49 1.68 -0.14 5.05
N ASP A 50 2.61 -0.96 5.54
CA ASP A 50 3.27 -1.99 4.73
C ASP A 50 2.24 -3.03 4.23
N LEU A 51 1.31 -3.46 5.09
CA LEU A 51 0.23 -4.34 4.68
C LEU A 51 -0.66 -3.69 3.60
N LEU A 52 -1.03 -2.42 3.77
CA LEU A 52 -1.77 -1.68 2.76
C LEU A 52 -0.99 -1.55 1.44
N TYR A 53 0.31 -1.31 1.51
CA TYR A 53 1.18 -1.29 0.33
C TYR A 53 1.12 -2.59 -0.45
N PHE A 54 1.26 -3.74 0.22
CA PHE A 54 1.16 -5.03 -0.44
C PHE A 54 -0.25 -5.35 -0.93
N ALA A 55 -1.30 -4.91 -0.21
CA ALA A 55 -2.69 -5.05 -0.68
C ALA A 55 -2.93 -4.27 -1.98
N VAL A 56 -2.34 -3.08 -2.10
CA VAL A 56 -2.41 -2.28 -3.33
C VAL A 56 -1.62 -2.91 -4.47
N ILE A 57 -0.42 -3.45 -4.21
CA ILE A 57 0.33 -4.21 -5.22
C ILE A 57 -0.50 -5.39 -5.72
N LYS A 58 -1.09 -6.17 -4.81
CA LYS A 58 -1.95 -7.30 -5.15
C LYS A 58 -3.09 -6.85 -6.07
N HIS A 59 -3.79 -5.79 -5.69
CA HIS A 59 -4.90 -5.26 -6.48
C HIS A 59 -4.45 -4.81 -7.88
N ILE A 60 -3.30 -4.14 -7.97
CA ILE A 60 -2.74 -3.69 -9.23
C ILE A 60 -2.37 -4.87 -10.15
N VAL A 61 -1.73 -5.90 -9.61
CA VAL A 61 -1.27 -7.04 -10.39
C VAL A 61 -2.44 -7.93 -10.81
N ASP A 62 -3.33 -8.26 -9.86
CA ASP A 62 -4.37 -9.27 -10.08
C ASP A 62 -5.62 -8.69 -10.76
N ASN A 63 -5.99 -7.43 -10.45
CA ASN A 63 -7.22 -6.82 -10.96
C ASN A 63 -6.98 -5.83 -12.10
N CYS A 64 -5.85 -5.09 -12.08
CA CYS A 64 -5.53 -4.12 -13.13
C CYS A 64 -4.61 -4.70 -14.22
N GLY A 65 -4.08 -5.91 -14.03
CA GLY A 65 -3.22 -6.60 -15.01
C GLY A 65 -1.85 -5.96 -15.22
N LEU A 66 -1.40 -5.08 -14.31
CA LEU A 66 -0.07 -4.46 -14.42
C LEU A 66 1.00 -5.42 -13.92
N THR A 67 2.06 -5.59 -14.71
CA THR A 67 3.15 -6.51 -14.36
C THR A 67 4.04 -5.95 -13.24
N LEU A 68 4.65 -6.82 -12.42
CA LEU A 68 5.60 -6.40 -11.38
C LEU A 68 6.74 -5.51 -11.91
N PRO A 69 7.39 -5.79 -13.06
CA PRO A 69 8.40 -4.89 -13.62
C PRO A 69 7.86 -3.49 -13.98
N PHE A 70 6.58 -3.38 -14.33
CA PHE A 70 5.95 -2.07 -14.52
C PHE A 70 5.74 -1.36 -13.19
N VAL A 71 5.24 -2.07 -12.17
CA VAL A 71 5.04 -1.54 -10.81
C VAL A 71 6.36 -1.07 -10.18
N ALA A 72 7.45 -1.79 -10.42
CA ALA A 72 8.79 -1.43 -9.94
C ALA A 72 9.24 -0.02 -10.37
N LYS A 73 8.74 0.51 -11.49
CA LYS A 73 9.11 1.84 -11.98
C LYS A 73 8.60 2.99 -11.09
N PHE A 74 7.56 2.74 -10.30
CA PHE A 74 6.93 3.71 -9.42
C PHE A 74 6.71 3.20 -7.98
N SER A 75 7.28 2.04 -7.62
CA SER A 75 7.10 1.38 -6.32
C SER A 75 7.41 2.30 -5.14
N GLN A 76 8.48 3.10 -5.25
CA GLN A 76 8.85 4.08 -4.24
C GLN A 76 7.80 5.17 -4.04
N GLN A 77 7.29 5.74 -5.13
CA GLN A 77 6.28 6.78 -5.05
C GLN A 77 4.95 6.23 -4.55
N LEU A 78 4.59 5.01 -4.96
CA LEU A 78 3.44 4.30 -4.43
C LEU A 78 3.55 4.11 -2.91
N TYR A 79 4.71 3.63 -2.43
CA TYR A 79 4.96 3.43 -1.01
C TYR A 79 4.83 4.73 -0.21
N LEU A 80 5.38 5.83 -0.73
CA LEU A 80 5.24 7.15 -0.11
C LEU A 80 3.78 7.61 -0.09
N CYS A 81 3.06 7.51 -1.21
CA CYS A 81 1.65 7.91 -1.33
C CYS A 81 0.71 7.17 -0.35
N ILE A 82 1.01 5.91 -0.08
CA ILE A 82 0.23 5.08 0.85
C ILE A 82 0.49 5.49 2.30
N ARG A 83 1.71 5.92 2.60
CA ARG A 83 2.11 6.37 3.95
C ARG A 83 1.80 7.83 4.24
N GLU A 84 1.50 8.63 3.22
CA GLU A 84 1.04 10.01 3.43
C GLU A 84 -0.26 10.02 4.26
N PRO A 85 -0.37 10.92 5.27
CA PRO A 85 -1.58 11.03 6.08
C PRO A 85 -2.80 11.31 5.19
N ASN A 86 -3.83 10.48 5.29
CA ASN A 86 -5.09 10.75 4.61
C ASN A 86 -5.85 11.81 5.39
N SER A 87 -6.10 12.96 4.77
CA SER A 87 -7.19 13.82 5.21
C SER A 87 -8.53 13.16 4.86
N LEU A 88 -9.61 13.54 5.55
CA LEU A 88 -10.99 13.15 5.18
C LEU A 88 -11.36 13.57 3.74
N THR A 89 -10.65 14.54 3.18
CA THR A 89 -10.81 15.05 1.80
C THR A 89 -9.89 14.36 0.78
N SER A 90 -9.06 13.41 1.21
CA SER A 90 -8.11 12.74 0.33
C SER A 90 -8.83 11.82 -0.64
N SER A 91 -8.50 11.97 -1.92
CA SER A 91 -9.01 11.08 -2.98
C SER A 91 -8.63 9.62 -2.68
N PRO A 92 -9.58 8.67 -2.78
CA PRO A 92 -9.29 7.25 -2.66
C PRO A 92 -8.63 6.68 -3.92
N PHE A 93 -8.36 7.51 -4.92
CA PHE A 93 -7.79 7.10 -6.19
C PHE A 93 -6.32 7.45 -6.29
N LEU A 94 -5.54 6.51 -6.85
CA LEU A 94 -4.19 6.77 -7.36
C LEU A 94 -4.26 7.04 -8.85
N PHE A 95 -3.35 7.90 -9.31
CA PHE A 95 -3.08 8.13 -10.72
C PHE A 95 -1.66 7.67 -11.03
N ILE A 96 -1.54 6.79 -12.02
CA ILE A 96 -0.27 6.29 -12.55
C ILE A 96 -0.13 6.73 -13.99
N THR A 97 0.98 7.37 -14.35
CA THR A 97 1.24 7.74 -15.75
C THR A 97 1.43 6.49 -16.62
N ASN A 98 1.05 6.52 -17.90
CA ASN A 98 1.22 5.38 -18.81
C ASN A 98 2.70 4.93 -18.94
N LYS A 99 3.64 5.86 -18.74
CA LYS A 99 5.09 5.56 -18.74
C LYS A 99 5.56 4.85 -17.47
N GLY A 100 4.71 4.77 -16.44
CA GLY A 100 5.01 4.16 -15.14
C GLY A 100 6.05 4.94 -14.33
N ASN A 101 6.33 6.18 -14.70
CA ASN A 101 7.36 7.00 -14.04
C ASN A 101 6.81 7.85 -12.89
N SER A 102 5.49 7.94 -12.76
CA SER A 102 4.84 8.69 -11.70
C SER A 102 3.63 7.97 -11.13
N CYS A 103 3.55 7.88 -9.81
CA CYS A 103 2.38 7.49 -9.04
C CYS A 103 2.09 8.57 -8.00
N LYS A 104 0.85 9.09 -8.00
CA LYS A 104 0.40 10.10 -7.04
C LYS A 104 -1.08 9.92 -6.73
N ARG A 105 -1.56 10.46 -5.61
CA ARG A 105 -3.01 10.58 -5.40
C ARG A 105 -3.65 11.41 -6.49
N LEU A 106 -4.81 10.97 -6.96
CA LEU A 106 -5.53 11.66 -8.01
C LEU A 106 -5.99 13.02 -7.50
N ASN A 107 -5.51 14.05 -8.19
CA ASN A 107 -6.01 15.41 -8.11
C ASN A 107 -6.29 15.83 -9.56
N LEU A 108 -7.58 15.97 -9.91
CA LEU A 108 -8.04 16.19 -11.28
C LEU A 108 -7.41 17.46 -11.89
N ASP A 109 -7.22 18.51 -11.08
CA ASP A 109 -6.63 19.78 -11.53
C ASP A 109 -5.12 19.67 -11.85
N LYS A 110 -4.48 18.58 -11.43
CA LYS A 110 -3.04 18.33 -11.62
C LYS A 110 -2.75 17.18 -12.59
N VAL A 111 -3.75 16.70 -13.34
CA VAL A 111 -3.56 15.68 -14.38
C VAL A 111 -3.18 16.37 -15.69
N THR A 112 -1.92 16.23 -16.10
CA THR A 112 -1.38 16.87 -17.31
C THR A 112 -0.96 15.85 -18.38
N GLN A 113 -1.12 14.55 -18.10
CA GLN A 113 -0.64 13.45 -18.93
C GLN A 113 -1.66 12.30 -18.89
N GLU A 114 -1.63 11.43 -19.91
CA GLU A 114 -2.42 10.19 -19.92
C GLU A 114 -1.91 9.19 -18.88
N GLY A 115 -2.84 8.42 -18.32
CA GLY A 115 -2.52 7.44 -17.30
C GLY A 115 -3.72 6.61 -16.86
N THR A 116 -3.46 5.74 -15.91
CA THR A 116 -4.42 4.82 -15.30
C THR A 116 -4.82 5.32 -13.92
N ILE A 117 -6.11 5.28 -13.63
CA ILE A 117 -6.66 5.55 -12.30
C ILE A 117 -6.92 4.22 -11.60
N ILE A 118 -6.48 4.09 -10.36
CA ILE A 118 -6.68 2.90 -9.53
C ILE A 118 -7.46 3.30 -8.28
N ASP A 119 -8.54 2.57 -8.01
CA ASP A 119 -9.29 2.68 -6.77
C ASP A 119 -8.56 1.94 -5.64
N LEU A 120 -8.30 2.62 -4.52
CA LEU A 120 -7.70 2.02 -3.33
C LEU A 120 -8.71 1.37 -2.39
N GLN A 121 -10.01 1.62 -2.57
CA GLN A 121 -11.05 1.06 -1.68
C GLN A 121 -10.96 -0.46 -1.51
N PRO A 122 -10.76 -1.27 -2.58
CA PRO A 122 -10.67 -2.72 -2.42
C PRO A 122 -9.51 -3.14 -1.50
N ALA A 123 -8.34 -2.50 -1.65
CA ALA A 123 -7.17 -2.76 -0.83
C ALA A 123 -7.40 -2.33 0.63
N ASN A 124 -8.00 -1.15 0.84
CA ASN A 124 -8.33 -0.67 2.19
C ASN A 124 -9.31 -1.60 2.92
N ILE A 125 -10.38 -2.03 2.24
CA ILE A 125 -11.38 -2.94 2.81
C ILE A 125 -10.73 -4.25 3.27
N LEU A 126 -9.86 -4.83 2.43
CA LEU A 126 -9.12 -6.05 2.76
C LEU A 126 -8.29 -5.86 4.04
N VAL A 127 -7.53 -4.76 4.14
CA VAL A 127 -6.71 -4.47 5.33
C VAL A 127 -7.58 -4.24 6.57
N TYR A 128 -8.68 -3.50 6.46
CA TYR A 128 -9.58 -3.27 7.59
C TYR A 128 -10.22 -4.56 8.10
N GLN A 129 -10.64 -5.44 7.20
CA GLN A 129 -11.18 -6.75 7.57
C GLN A 129 -10.14 -7.59 8.32
N PHE A 130 -8.90 -7.64 7.83
CA PHE A 130 -7.82 -8.36 8.49
C PHE A 130 -7.50 -7.80 9.90
N LEU A 131 -7.54 -6.48 10.05
CA LEU A 131 -7.30 -5.81 11.34
C LEU A 131 -8.52 -5.84 12.27
N GLY A 132 -9.66 -6.42 11.85
CA GLY A 132 -10.89 -6.47 12.63
C GLY A 132 -11.59 -5.12 12.80
N LEU A 133 -11.33 -4.16 11.90
CA LEU A 133 -11.93 -2.83 11.91
C LEU A 133 -13.22 -2.82 11.10
N SER A 134 -14.25 -2.15 11.64
CA SER A 134 -15.50 -1.93 10.90
C SER A 134 -15.32 -0.89 9.79
N SER A 135 -16.11 -0.97 8.72
CA SER A 135 -16.06 -0.04 7.58
C SER A 135 -16.29 1.43 7.97
N GLN A 136 -16.97 1.70 9.09
CA GLN A 136 -17.12 3.05 9.65
C GLN A 136 -15.84 3.56 10.33
N GLN A 137 -15.01 2.67 10.88
CA GLN A 137 -13.69 3.00 11.43
C GLN A 137 -12.62 3.11 10.32
N GLY A 138 -12.88 2.56 9.13
CA GLY A 138 -12.00 2.64 7.96
C GLY A 138 -11.91 4.02 7.31
N GLN A 139 -12.69 5.00 7.76
CA GLN A 139 -12.51 6.41 7.39
C GLN A 139 -11.47 7.12 8.27
N LEU A 140 -11.01 6.47 9.35
CA LEU A 140 -9.88 6.95 10.12
C LEU A 140 -8.61 6.43 9.44
N PRO A 141 -7.70 7.29 8.94
CA PRO A 141 -6.37 6.85 8.59
C PRO A 141 -5.79 6.03 9.73
N LEU A 142 -5.15 4.91 9.39
CA LEU A 142 -4.49 3.95 10.30
C LEU A 142 -3.24 4.57 10.98
N GLY A 143 -3.44 5.73 11.60
CA GLY A 143 -2.40 6.61 12.12
C GLY A 143 -2.83 8.06 12.35
N LEU A 144 -4.04 8.37 12.85
CA LEU A 144 -4.31 9.74 13.33
C LEU A 144 -4.80 9.82 14.77
N ARG A 145 -4.11 10.71 15.51
CA ARG A 145 -4.75 11.63 16.44
C ARG A 145 -4.71 13.00 15.77
N GLU A 146 -5.86 13.62 15.54
CA GLU A 146 -5.93 15.08 15.49
C GLU A 146 -5.56 15.58 16.89
N VAL A 147 -4.46 16.30 16.98
CA VAL A 147 -4.14 17.10 18.18
C VAL A 147 -4.56 18.52 17.82
N ASN A 148 -5.66 18.96 18.44
CA ASN A 148 -6.05 20.38 18.49
C ASN A 148 -4.90 21.25 19.01
#